data_AF-A0A7S0MPZ0-F1
#
_entry.id   AF-A0A7S0MPZ0-F1
#
_cell.length_a   1.000
_cell.length_b   1.000
_cell.length_c   1.000
_cell.angle_alpha   90.00
_cell.angle_beta   90.00
_cell.angle_gamma   90.00
#
_symmetry.space_group_name_H-M   'P 1'
#
loop_
_entity.id
_entity.type
_entity.pdbx_description
1 polymer ?
#
loop_
_entity_poly.entity_id
_entity_poly.type
_entity_poly.pdbx_seq_one_letter_code
_entity_poly.pdbx_strand_id
1 'polypeptide(L)'
;PALKLMNMYQHCLQPSFKDVVIFFVIFSAVDAAAPRLTWRAAFRRPAPIRGGGSQPKPVILVVGSVNADIIIPIDRLPKLGETVVARDTADAGRTFTGGKGANQAVASSRLGVNSKFVCQLGNDSHAAMLMKCLQDENVDVSQCAHSNRPSGQGLVFLQDDGAVSSVVVHGSNSAWPKSASYTELVRGASAVLLQREIPEHVNEAVAEAACAAGIPVFQDVGGEERPISDALLRRGGELWP
;
A
#
# COMPACT_ATOMS: atom_id res chain seq x y z
N PRO A 1 3.48 -7.43 -20.74
CA PRO A 1 4.60 -7.44 -19.75
C PRO A 1 4.18 -8.05 -18.40
N ALA A 2 3.13 -7.52 -17.77
CA ALA A 2 2.53 -8.10 -16.55
C ALA A 2 2.05 -9.56 -16.73
N LEU A 3 1.43 -9.87 -17.87
CA LEU A 3 1.01 -11.24 -18.21
C LEU A 3 2.18 -12.22 -18.43
N LYS A 4 3.36 -11.71 -18.84
CA LYS A 4 4.58 -12.51 -19.03
C LYS A 4 5.28 -12.80 -17.71
N LEU A 5 5.25 -11.87 -16.74
CA LEU A 5 5.62 -12.18 -15.36
C LEU A 5 4.70 -13.27 -14.80
N MET A 6 3.38 -13.15 -15.01
CA MET A 6 2.38 -14.11 -14.52
C MET A 6 2.66 -15.58 -14.90
N ASN A 7 3.15 -15.83 -16.13
CA ASN A 7 3.48 -17.19 -16.59
C ASN A 7 4.87 -17.68 -16.14
N MET A 8 5.81 -16.78 -15.81
CA MET A 8 7.17 -17.16 -15.41
C MET A 8 7.22 -17.67 -13.96
N TYR A 9 6.31 -17.21 -13.09
CA TYR A 9 6.27 -17.58 -11.66
C TYR A 9 5.46 -18.85 -11.35
N GLN A 10 4.77 -19.45 -12.33
CA GLN A 10 4.00 -20.68 -12.13
C GLN A 10 4.85 -21.96 -11.90
N HIS A 11 6.18 -21.91 -12.11
CA HIS A 11 7.00 -23.12 -12.18
C HIS A 11 8.07 -23.32 -11.06
N CYS A 12 8.16 -22.47 -10.04
CA CYS A 12 9.20 -22.60 -9.00
C CYS A 12 8.69 -22.52 -7.54
N LEU A 13 8.61 -23.71 -6.90
CA LEU A 13 8.85 -24.00 -5.46
C LEU A 13 7.85 -23.52 -4.36
N GLN A 14 7.02 -24.47 -3.88
CA GLN A 14 6.29 -24.67 -2.58
C GLN A 14 5.49 -23.50 -1.94
N PRO A 15 4.24 -23.72 -1.42
CA PRO A 15 3.12 -22.80 -1.70
C PRO A 15 2.65 -21.84 -0.57
N SER A 16 2.78 -22.14 0.73
CA SER A 16 1.83 -21.55 1.70
C SER A 16 2.09 -20.10 2.20
N PHE A 17 3.32 -19.58 2.15
CA PHE A 17 3.65 -18.20 2.58
C PHE A 17 4.05 -17.29 1.41
N LYS A 18 4.55 -17.88 0.32
CA LYS A 18 4.97 -17.17 -0.89
C LYS A 18 3.80 -16.65 -1.71
N ASP A 19 2.66 -17.36 -1.72
CA ASP A 19 1.45 -16.92 -2.43
C ASP A 19 0.87 -15.62 -1.85
N VAL A 20 1.02 -15.42 -0.54
CA VAL A 20 0.65 -14.18 0.17
C VAL A 20 1.53 -13.02 -0.28
N VAL A 21 2.85 -13.25 -0.40
CA VAL A 21 3.85 -12.25 -0.79
C VAL A 21 3.75 -11.89 -2.28
N ILE A 22 3.58 -12.88 -3.17
CA ILE A 22 3.37 -12.66 -4.61
C ILE A 22 2.07 -11.89 -4.88
N PHE A 23 1.01 -12.12 -4.08
CA PHE A 23 -0.23 -11.36 -4.16
C PHE A 23 -0.02 -9.87 -3.85
N PHE A 24 0.86 -9.48 -2.91
CA PHE A 24 1.15 -8.08 -2.60
C PHE A 24 1.90 -7.33 -3.69
N VAL A 25 2.84 -8.00 -4.36
CA VAL A 25 3.57 -7.44 -5.51
C VAL A 25 2.60 -7.20 -6.68
N ILE A 26 1.69 -8.16 -6.93
CA ILE A 26 0.66 -8.00 -7.97
C ILE A 26 -0.33 -6.90 -7.59
N PHE A 27 -0.77 -6.81 -6.33
CA PHE A 27 -1.74 -5.79 -5.90
C PHE A 27 -1.16 -4.37 -5.97
N SER A 28 0.13 -4.19 -5.61
CA SER A 28 0.84 -2.90 -5.70
C SER A 28 1.17 -2.49 -7.14
N ALA A 29 1.30 -3.46 -8.06
CA ALA A 29 1.54 -3.24 -9.49
C ALA A 29 0.24 -3.05 -10.31
N VAL A 30 -0.88 -3.66 -9.89
CA VAL A 30 -2.18 -3.53 -10.56
C VAL A 30 -2.76 -2.13 -10.40
N ASP A 31 -2.49 -1.46 -9.28
CA ASP A 31 -2.99 -0.09 -9.04
C ASP A 31 -2.32 0.96 -9.94
N ALA A 32 -1.05 0.75 -10.31
CA ALA A 32 -0.35 1.60 -11.27
C ALA A 32 -0.88 1.47 -12.71
N ALA A 33 -1.62 0.39 -13.02
CA ALA A 33 -2.01 0.04 -14.39
C ALA A 33 -3.53 -0.01 -14.65
N ALA A 34 -4.39 0.03 -13.62
CA ALA A 34 -5.84 -0.13 -13.80
C ALA A 34 -6.70 0.60 -12.74
N PRO A 35 -6.89 1.93 -12.84
CA PRO A 35 -7.66 2.74 -11.88
C PRO A 35 -9.17 2.44 -11.88
N ARG A 36 -9.66 1.69 -12.87
CA ARG A 36 -11.07 1.27 -12.97
C ARG A 36 -11.45 0.20 -11.95
N LEU A 37 -10.47 -0.38 -11.26
CA LEU A 37 -10.70 -1.42 -10.27
C LEU A 37 -10.75 -0.79 -8.87
N THR A 38 -11.95 -0.36 -8.48
CA THR A 38 -12.24 -0.24 -7.04
C THR A 38 -11.84 -1.53 -6.34
N TRP A 39 -11.41 -1.46 -5.08
CA TRP A 39 -11.12 -2.62 -4.25
C TRP A 39 -12.17 -3.74 -4.39
N ARG A 40 -13.44 -3.40 -4.64
CA ARG A 40 -14.54 -4.36 -4.86
C ARG A 40 -14.41 -5.21 -6.12
N ALA A 41 -13.89 -4.65 -7.20
CA ALA A 41 -13.88 -5.28 -8.52
C ALA A 41 -12.59 -6.06 -8.78
N ALA A 42 -11.49 -5.75 -8.08
CA ALA A 42 -10.16 -6.27 -8.42
C ALA A 42 -10.04 -7.79 -8.26
N PHE A 43 -10.58 -8.40 -7.19
CA PHE A 43 -10.47 -9.84 -7.00
C PHE A 43 -11.58 -10.40 -6.10
N ARG A 44 -12.14 -11.56 -6.47
CA ARG A 44 -12.89 -12.41 -5.52
C ARG A 44 -11.94 -12.84 -4.40
N ARG A 45 -12.39 -12.81 -3.14
CA ARG A 45 -11.66 -13.40 -2.00
C ARG A 45 -11.09 -14.77 -2.41
N PRO A 46 -9.77 -14.97 -2.43
CA PRO A 46 -9.22 -16.31 -2.58
C PRO A 46 -9.74 -17.18 -1.43
N ALA A 47 -9.81 -18.49 -1.65
CA ALA A 47 -10.17 -19.40 -0.57
C ALA A 47 -9.22 -19.16 0.61
N PRO A 48 -9.72 -19.03 1.85
CA PRO A 48 -8.85 -18.79 2.99
C PRO A 48 -7.79 -19.89 3.07
N ILE A 49 -6.55 -19.48 3.37
CA ILE A 49 -5.44 -20.42 3.55
C ILE A 49 -5.88 -21.46 4.59
N ARG A 50 -6.10 -22.71 4.15
CA ARG A 50 -6.45 -23.82 5.03
C ARG A 50 -5.21 -24.25 5.80
N GLY A 51 -4.92 -23.57 6.91
CA GLY A 51 -4.04 -24.10 7.94
C GLY A 51 -4.79 -25.17 8.74
N GLY A 52 -4.25 -26.38 8.85
CA GLY A 52 -4.76 -27.40 9.76
C GLY A 52 -4.54 -26.99 11.21
N GLY A 53 -5.60 -27.01 12.04
CA GLY A 53 -5.51 -26.88 13.49
C GLY A 53 -5.47 -25.45 14.07
N SER A 54 -5.65 -25.38 15.39
CA SER A 54 -5.88 -24.22 16.27
C SER A 54 -4.71 -23.22 16.42
N GLN A 55 -3.89 -23.03 15.39
CA GLN A 55 -2.81 -22.04 15.45
C GLN A 55 -3.37 -20.62 15.31
N PRO A 56 -2.89 -19.64 16.11
CA PRO A 56 -3.29 -18.25 15.95
C PRO A 56 -2.91 -17.76 14.55
N LYS A 57 -3.83 -17.01 13.92
CA LYS A 57 -3.60 -16.46 12.59
C LYS A 57 -2.35 -15.55 12.59
N PRO A 58 -1.49 -15.64 11.57
CA PRO A 58 -0.33 -14.75 11.46
C PRO A 58 -0.79 -13.29 11.37
N VAL A 59 0.02 -12.40 11.95
CA VAL A 59 -0.23 -10.95 11.94
C VAL A 59 0.74 -10.31 10.95
N ILE A 60 0.21 -9.68 9.92
CA ILE A 60 0.97 -8.84 9.01
C ILE A 60 0.86 -7.40 9.49
N LEU A 61 2.01 -6.81 9.86
CA LEU A 61 2.10 -5.39 10.16
C LEU A 61 2.48 -4.65 8.88
N VAL A 62 1.66 -3.70 8.48
CA VAL A 62 1.95 -2.79 7.39
C VAL A 62 2.18 -1.40 7.98
N VAL A 63 3.32 -0.78 7.67
CA VAL A 63 3.61 0.61 8.04
C VAL A 63 3.75 1.40 6.77
N GLY A 64 2.90 2.40 6.53
CA GLY A 64 2.83 2.95 5.19
C GLY A 64 1.91 4.12 4.94
N SER A 65 1.81 4.43 3.65
CA SER A 65 0.99 5.49 3.10
C SER A 65 -0.48 5.12 2.99
N VAL A 66 -1.33 6.14 3.11
CA VAL A 66 -2.75 6.08 2.75
C VAL A 66 -3.11 7.35 1.98
N ASN A 67 -3.80 7.20 0.85
CA ASN A 67 -4.17 8.31 -0.02
C ASN A 67 -5.68 8.31 -0.33
N ALA A 68 -6.22 9.50 -0.53
CA ALA A 68 -7.48 9.72 -1.23
C ALA A 68 -7.18 9.94 -2.72
N ASP A 69 -7.44 8.92 -3.53
CA ASP A 69 -7.14 8.92 -4.96
C ASP A 69 -8.34 9.44 -5.76
N ILE A 70 -8.15 10.53 -6.48
CA ILE A 70 -9.17 11.25 -7.24
C ILE A 70 -8.97 10.94 -8.72
N ILE A 71 -10.01 10.39 -9.35
CA ILE A 71 -9.96 10.01 -10.77
C ILE A 71 -10.30 11.22 -11.64
N ILE A 72 -9.41 11.51 -12.59
CA ILE A 72 -9.51 12.61 -13.55
C ILE A 72 -9.40 12.03 -14.97
N PRO A 73 -10.53 11.64 -15.60
CA PRO A 73 -10.52 11.13 -16.96
C PRO A 73 -10.13 12.26 -17.94
N ILE A 74 -9.09 12.06 -18.76
CA ILE A 74 -8.59 13.06 -19.72
C ILE A 74 -8.20 12.41 -21.04
N ASP A 75 -8.35 13.11 -22.16
CA ASP A 75 -8.01 12.54 -23.48
C ASP A 75 -6.50 12.41 -23.66
N ARG A 76 -5.77 13.37 -23.06
CA ARG A 76 -4.32 13.45 -23.02
C ARG A 76 -3.90 14.32 -21.85
N LEU A 77 -2.65 14.19 -21.43
CA LEU A 77 -2.06 15.10 -20.46
C LEU A 77 -2.05 16.56 -20.98
N PRO A 78 -2.26 17.56 -20.10
CA PRO A 78 -2.13 18.96 -20.44
C PRO A 78 -0.68 19.30 -20.77
N LYS A 79 -0.47 20.17 -21.76
CA LYS A 79 0.84 20.80 -21.97
C LYS A 79 0.98 22.02 -21.06
N LEU A 80 2.21 22.52 -20.91
CA LEU A 80 2.48 23.72 -20.12
C LEU A 80 1.61 24.90 -20.63
N GLY A 81 0.86 25.49 -19.71
CA GLY A 81 -0.03 26.64 -19.98
C GLY A 81 -1.40 26.27 -20.54
N GLU A 82 -1.71 24.99 -20.75
CA GLU A 82 -3.04 24.55 -21.19
C GLU A 82 -3.99 24.31 -20.00
N THR A 83 -5.27 24.59 -20.23
CA THR A 83 -6.38 24.11 -19.39
C THR A 83 -7.10 23.00 -20.16
N VAL A 84 -7.11 21.78 -19.60
CA VAL A 84 -7.83 20.63 -20.16
C VAL A 84 -9.08 20.37 -19.34
N VAL A 85 -10.21 20.17 -20.01
CA VAL A 85 -11.47 19.79 -19.38
C VAL A 85 -11.49 18.27 -19.24
N ALA A 86 -11.73 17.77 -18.03
CA ALA A 86 -11.89 16.34 -17.79
C ALA A 86 -13.15 15.81 -18.50
N ARG A 87 -13.10 14.58 -19.00
CA ARG A 87 -14.29 13.94 -19.56
C ARG A 87 -15.33 13.72 -18.47
N ASP A 88 -16.59 13.93 -18.84
CA ASP A 88 -17.72 13.60 -17.99
C ASP A 88 -17.96 12.09 -18.02
N THR A 89 -17.58 11.41 -16.94
CA THR A 89 -17.79 9.98 -16.75
C THR A 89 -18.32 9.73 -15.35
N ALA A 90 -18.94 8.57 -15.13
CA ALA A 90 -19.44 8.20 -13.80
C ALA A 90 -18.36 8.19 -12.70
N ASP A 91 -17.08 8.06 -13.08
CA ASP A 91 -15.93 8.07 -12.18
C ASP A 91 -15.20 9.42 -12.11
N ALA A 92 -15.59 10.41 -12.92
CA ALA A 92 -14.95 11.72 -12.92
C ALA A 92 -15.11 12.41 -11.55
N GLY A 93 -13.98 12.79 -10.95
CA GLY A 93 -13.93 13.43 -9.64
C GLY A 93 -14.27 12.49 -8.46
N ARG A 94 -14.54 11.20 -8.71
CA ARG A 94 -14.75 10.24 -7.62
C ARG A 94 -13.45 9.99 -6.88
N THR A 95 -13.58 9.92 -5.56
CA THR A 95 -12.47 9.63 -4.65
C THR A 95 -12.53 8.18 -4.20
N PHE A 96 -11.38 7.51 -4.22
CA PHE A 96 -11.17 6.17 -3.74
C PHE A 96 -10.07 6.15 -2.68
N THR A 97 -10.01 5.07 -1.91
CA THR A 97 -8.86 4.80 -1.04
C THR A 97 -7.74 4.22 -1.91
N GLY A 98 -6.55 4.79 -1.77
CA GLY A 98 -5.32 4.30 -2.38
C GLY A 98 -4.13 4.46 -1.44
N GLY A 99 -2.94 4.51 -2.03
CA GLY A 99 -1.67 4.46 -1.30
C GLY A 99 -1.18 3.04 -1.08
N LYS A 100 0.12 2.82 -1.32
CA LYS A 100 0.70 1.47 -1.32
C LYS A 100 0.54 0.77 0.03
N GLY A 101 0.70 1.48 1.14
CA GLY A 101 0.52 0.91 2.48
C GLY A 101 -0.91 0.43 2.72
N ALA A 102 -1.90 1.27 2.42
CA ALA A 102 -3.31 0.89 2.54
C ALA A 102 -3.67 -0.32 1.67
N ASN A 103 -3.16 -0.34 0.43
CA ASN A 103 -3.35 -1.46 -0.50
C ASN A 103 -2.77 -2.78 0.03
N GLN A 104 -1.55 -2.75 0.58
CA GLN A 104 -0.93 -3.91 1.23
C GLN A 104 -1.73 -4.36 2.48
N ALA A 105 -2.24 -3.43 3.28
CA ALA A 105 -3.04 -3.77 4.45
C ALA A 105 -4.37 -4.45 4.07
N VAL A 106 -5.07 -3.92 3.07
CA VAL A 106 -6.34 -4.48 2.57
C VAL A 106 -6.09 -5.86 1.93
N ALA A 107 -5.05 -5.99 1.11
CA ALA A 107 -4.67 -7.27 0.52
C ALA A 107 -4.39 -8.34 1.59
N SER A 108 -3.73 -7.97 2.69
CA SER A 108 -3.44 -8.87 3.82
C SER A 108 -4.73 -9.38 4.44
N SER A 109 -5.65 -8.47 4.75
CA SER A 109 -6.94 -8.84 5.33
C SER A 109 -7.73 -9.79 4.43
N ARG A 110 -7.73 -9.53 3.11
CA ARG A 110 -8.46 -10.34 2.12
C ARG A 110 -7.91 -11.75 1.93
N LEU A 111 -6.63 -11.96 2.21
CA LEU A 111 -6.01 -13.28 2.27
C LEU A 111 -6.38 -14.06 3.55
N GLY A 112 -7.13 -13.43 4.46
CA GLY A 112 -7.66 -14.06 5.67
C GLY A 112 -6.69 -14.07 6.85
N VAL A 113 -5.55 -13.37 6.72
CA VAL A 113 -4.59 -13.13 7.81
C VAL A 113 -4.95 -11.88 8.60
N ASN A 114 -4.44 -11.76 9.82
CA ASN A 114 -4.70 -10.57 10.63
C ASN A 114 -3.85 -9.41 10.08
N SER A 115 -4.50 -8.35 9.62
CA SER A 115 -3.84 -7.18 9.05
C SER A 115 -3.84 -6.03 10.04
N LYS A 116 -2.66 -5.60 10.49
CA LYS A 116 -2.47 -4.38 11.28
C LYS A 116 -1.85 -3.32 10.41
N PHE A 117 -2.44 -2.13 10.41
CA PHE A 117 -1.96 -1.02 9.61
C PHE A 117 -1.63 0.19 10.47
N VAL A 118 -0.51 0.83 10.14
CA VAL A 118 0.00 2.01 10.82
C VAL A 118 0.29 3.06 9.76
N CYS A 119 -0.44 4.17 9.83
CA CYS A 119 -0.27 5.30 8.93
C CYS A 119 -0.49 6.63 9.67
N GLN A 120 -0.20 7.72 8.95
CA GLN A 120 -0.54 9.07 9.35
C GLN A 120 -1.71 9.56 8.51
N LEU A 121 -2.82 9.89 9.16
CA LEU A 121 -4.01 10.47 8.55
C LEU A 121 -3.99 11.99 8.66
N GLY A 122 -4.73 12.66 7.78
CA GLY A 122 -4.97 14.09 7.93
C GLY A 122 -6.08 14.40 8.93
N ASN A 123 -6.39 15.70 9.05
CA ASN A 123 -7.54 16.21 9.80
C ASN A 123 -8.65 16.75 8.89
N ASP A 124 -8.72 16.27 7.65
CA ASP A 124 -9.69 16.68 6.64
C ASP A 124 -10.81 15.64 6.46
N SER A 125 -11.77 15.94 5.59
CA SER A 125 -12.91 15.06 5.29
C SER A 125 -12.49 13.72 4.68
N HIS A 126 -11.32 13.63 4.04
CA HIS A 126 -10.80 12.38 3.50
C HIS A 126 -10.42 11.40 4.61
N ALA A 127 -9.89 11.87 5.74
CA ALA A 127 -9.46 10.98 6.82
C ALA A 127 -10.56 10.03 7.33
N ALA A 128 -11.79 10.55 7.49
CA ALA A 128 -12.94 9.74 7.90
C ALA A 128 -13.32 8.68 6.85
N MET A 129 -13.26 9.05 5.56
CA MET A 129 -13.50 8.12 4.45
C MET A 129 -12.45 7.00 4.43
N LEU A 130 -11.17 7.36 4.51
CA LEU A 130 -10.04 6.42 4.48
C LEU A 130 -10.12 5.42 5.64
N MET A 131 -10.36 5.90 6.86
CA MET A 131 -10.53 5.06 8.03
C MET A 131 -11.70 4.09 7.88
N LYS A 132 -12.85 4.58 7.41
CA LYS A 132 -14.02 3.73 7.19
C LYS A 132 -13.73 2.63 6.17
N CYS A 133 -13.08 2.96 5.05
CA CYS A 133 -12.75 1.97 4.02
C CYS A 133 -11.82 0.87 4.54
N LEU A 134 -10.80 1.22 5.33
CA LEU A 134 -9.90 0.25 5.95
C LEU A 134 -10.63 -0.66 6.95
N GLN A 135 -11.52 -0.09 7.77
CA GLN A 135 -12.32 -0.84 8.75
C GLN A 135 -13.33 -1.78 8.06
N ASP A 136 -13.99 -1.33 6.99
CA ASP A 136 -14.90 -2.17 6.20
C ASP A 136 -14.16 -3.38 5.58
N GLU A 137 -12.86 -3.24 5.32
CA GLU A 137 -11.96 -4.30 4.86
C GLU A 137 -11.37 -5.13 6.02
N ASN A 138 -11.79 -4.95 7.27
CA ASN A 138 -11.30 -5.65 8.47
C ASN A 138 -9.80 -5.44 8.75
N VAL A 139 -9.24 -4.28 8.38
CA VAL A 139 -7.89 -3.88 8.76
C VAL A 139 -7.93 -3.29 10.17
N ASP A 140 -7.04 -3.75 11.06
CA ASP A 140 -6.82 -3.14 12.36
C ASP A 140 -6.04 -1.82 12.20
N VAL A 141 -6.74 -0.72 12.44
CA VAL A 141 -6.25 0.66 12.33
C VAL A 141 -6.06 1.31 13.71
N SER A 142 -6.03 0.53 14.79
CA SER A 142 -5.94 1.05 16.17
C SER A 142 -4.66 1.82 16.49
N GLN A 143 -3.62 1.66 15.67
CA GLN A 143 -2.32 2.33 15.81
C GLN A 143 -2.12 3.45 14.78
N CYS A 144 -3.12 3.75 13.94
CA CYS A 144 -3.07 4.90 13.05
C CYS A 144 -3.14 6.21 13.85
N ALA A 145 -2.36 7.20 13.43
CA ALA A 145 -2.31 8.51 14.08
C ALA A 145 -2.83 9.60 13.14
N HIS A 146 -3.32 10.69 13.73
CA HIS A 146 -3.70 11.90 12.99
C HIS A 146 -2.58 12.93 13.06
N SER A 147 -2.36 13.62 11.96
CA SER A 147 -1.40 14.73 11.83
C SER A 147 -2.14 16.03 11.55
N ASN A 148 -1.46 17.16 11.73
CA ASN A 148 -1.99 18.49 11.38
C ASN A 148 -1.92 18.81 9.88
N ARG A 149 -1.50 17.87 9.04
CA ARG A 149 -1.42 18.02 7.58
C ARG A 149 -2.70 17.47 6.92
N PRO A 150 -3.04 17.90 5.69
CA PRO A 150 -4.10 17.23 4.94
C PRO A 150 -3.73 15.76 4.66
N SER A 151 -4.72 14.91 4.44
CA SER A 151 -4.53 13.52 4.04
C SER A 151 -3.72 13.44 2.73
N GLY A 152 -2.98 12.36 2.56
CA GLY A 152 -2.34 12.06 1.28
C GLY A 152 -3.37 11.97 0.15
N GLN A 153 -2.98 12.35 -1.06
CA GLN A 153 -3.87 12.34 -2.24
C GLN A 153 -3.13 11.85 -3.47
N GLY A 154 -3.81 11.08 -4.31
CA GLY A 154 -3.39 10.75 -5.66
C GLY A 154 -4.29 11.44 -6.67
N LEU A 155 -3.74 12.27 -7.55
CA LEU A 155 -4.48 12.78 -8.70
C LEU A 155 -4.22 11.84 -9.86
N VAL A 156 -5.21 11.02 -10.22
CA VAL A 156 -5.06 9.94 -11.19
C VAL A 156 -5.66 10.36 -12.53
N PHE A 157 -4.80 10.66 -13.48
CA PHE A 157 -5.17 10.98 -14.84
C PHE A 157 -5.38 9.71 -15.65
N LEU A 158 -6.60 9.48 -16.11
CA LEU A 158 -6.99 8.26 -16.84
C LEU A 158 -7.34 8.56 -18.30
N GLN A 159 -6.56 8.00 -19.22
CA GLN A 159 -6.79 8.08 -20.66
C GLN A 159 -7.70 6.94 -21.16
N ASP A 160 -8.31 7.11 -22.33
CA ASP A 160 -9.29 6.16 -22.87
C ASP A 160 -8.69 4.81 -23.27
N ASP A 161 -7.41 4.81 -23.65
CA ASP A 161 -6.63 3.60 -23.90
C ASP A 161 -6.24 2.85 -22.61
N GLY A 162 -6.62 3.38 -21.45
CA GLY A 162 -6.28 2.85 -20.14
C GLY A 162 -4.92 3.30 -19.61
N ALA A 163 -4.20 4.17 -20.33
CA ALA A 163 -2.96 4.74 -19.82
C ALA A 163 -3.23 5.59 -18.57
N VAL A 164 -2.31 5.49 -17.61
CA VAL A 164 -2.40 6.14 -16.31
C VAL A 164 -1.21 7.06 -16.14
N SER A 165 -1.46 8.24 -15.61
CA SER A 165 -0.43 9.09 -15.01
C SER A 165 -0.96 9.61 -13.70
N SER A 166 -0.09 9.80 -12.71
CA SER A 166 -0.51 10.27 -11.40
C SER A 166 0.40 11.33 -10.84
N VAL A 167 -0.19 12.20 -10.01
CA VAL A 167 0.54 13.12 -9.14
C VAL A 167 0.19 12.75 -7.72
N VAL A 168 1.21 12.50 -6.90
CA VAL A 168 1.03 12.18 -5.49
C VAL A 168 1.31 13.43 -4.66
N VAL A 169 0.37 13.75 -3.77
CA VAL A 169 0.54 14.75 -2.71
C VAL A 169 0.67 13.97 -1.40
N HIS A 170 1.88 13.93 -0.83
CA HIS A 170 2.11 13.09 0.36
C HIS A 170 1.28 13.51 1.58
N GLY A 171 1.06 14.81 1.80
CA GLY A 171 0.27 15.30 2.93
C GLY A 171 0.73 14.72 4.27
N SER A 172 -0.19 14.09 4.98
CA SER A 172 0.01 13.41 6.26
C SER A 172 1.01 12.25 6.17
N ASN A 173 1.19 11.62 5.01
CA ASN A 173 2.15 10.52 4.83
C ASN A 173 3.59 10.94 5.10
N SER A 174 3.92 12.24 5.06
CA SER A 174 5.23 12.76 5.46
C SER A 174 5.31 13.22 6.92
N ALA A 175 4.21 13.21 7.67
CA ALA A 175 4.08 13.79 9.01
C ALA A 175 4.44 12.81 10.14
N TRP A 176 5.49 12.02 9.93
CA TRP A 176 5.94 11.05 10.92
C TRP A 176 6.91 11.68 11.93
N PRO A 177 6.79 11.35 13.23
CA PRO A 177 7.71 11.83 14.26
C PRO A 177 9.11 11.23 14.10
N LYS A 178 10.14 12.08 14.05
CA LYS A 178 11.54 11.66 13.85
C LYS A 178 12.13 10.82 14.99
N SER A 179 11.58 10.94 16.20
CA SER A 179 12.11 10.32 17.42
C SER A 179 11.25 9.17 17.94
N ALA A 180 10.33 8.63 17.13
CA ALA A 180 9.50 7.51 17.56
C ALA A 180 10.31 6.21 17.60
N SER A 181 10.12 5.44 18.67
CA SER A 181 10.50 4.03 18.70
C SER A 181 9.34 3.18 18.21
N TYR A 182 9.66 2.18 17.38
CA TYR A 182 8.69 1.24 16.80
C TYR A 182 8.81 -0.17 17.40
N THR A 183 9.59 -0.35 18.48
CA THR A 183 9.81 -1.66 19.11
C THR A 183 8.51 -2.31 19.59
N GLU A 184 7.63 -1.55 20.24
CA GLU A 184 6.33 -2.08 20.66
C GLU A 184 5.38 -2.30 19.47
N LEU A 185 5.53 -1.50 18.41
CA LEU A 185 4.69 -1.60 17.22
C LEU A 185 4.88 -2.94 16.51
N VAL A 186 6.12 -3.41 16.39
CA VAL A 186 6.44 -4.67 15.70
C VAL A 186 6.14 -5.91 16.56
N ARG A 187 5.87 -5.75 17.86
CA ARG A 187 5.68 -6.87 18.79
C ARG A 187 4.52 -7.77 18.35
N GLY A 188 4.81 -9.05 18.19
CA GLY A 188 3.82 -10.06 17.81
C GLY A 188 3.44 -10.06 16.32
N ALA A 189 4.09 -9.23 15.49
CA ALA A 189 3.98 -9.36 14.05
C ALA A 189 4.71 -10.63 13.57
N SER A 190 4.11 -11.31 12.60
CA SER A 190 4.73 -12.44 11.89
C SER A 190 5.59 -11.97 10.71
N ALA A 191 5.27 -10.80 10.15
CA ALA A 191 6.07 -10.11 9.14
C ALA A 191 5.72 -8.61 9.12
N VAL A 192 6.65 -7.81 8.61
CA VAL A 192 6.45 -6.37 8.36
C VAL A 192 6.51 -6.08 6.87
N LEU A 193 5.53 -5.32 6.36
CA LEU A 193 5.51 -4.79 5.00
C LEU A 193 5.71 -3.27 5.02
N LEU A 194 6.64 -2.81 4.17
CA LEU A 194 7.02 -1.40 4.01
C LEU A 194 6.95 -0.99 2.54
N GLN A 195 6.90 0.32 2.27
CA GLN A 195 6.86 0.91 0.91
C GLN A 195 7.62 2.23 0.88
N ARG A 196 7.70 2.89 -0.28
CA ARG A 196 8.47 4.15 -0.46
C ARG A 196 7.62 5.39 -0.64
N GLU A 197 6.50 5.48 0.08
CA GLU A 197 5.59 6.64 0.06
C GLU A 197 5.52 7.39 1.40
N ILE A 198 6.36 6.97 2.35
CA ILE A 198 6.59 7.62 3.65
C ILE A 198 8.09 7.97 3.82
N PRO A 199 8.45 8.82 4.79
CA PRO A 199 9.85 9.20 5.01
C PRO A 199 10.75 7.98 5.29
N GLU A 200 11.93 7.93 4.66
CA GLU A 200 12.83 6.76 4.72
C GLU A 200 13.25 6.42 6.16
N HIS A 201 13.44 7.43 7.00
CA HIS A 201 13.79 7.22 8.42
C HIS A 201 12.76 6.38 9.18
N VAL A 202 11.49 6.38 8.76
CA VAL A 202 10.45 5.53 9.35
C VAL A 202 10.66 4.09 8.94
N ASN A 203 10.88 3.83 7.64
CA ASN A 203 11.19 2.50 7.13
C ASN A 203 12.43 1.93 7.82
N GLU A 204 13.49 2.72 7.96
CA GLU A 204 14.72 2.31 8.63
C GLU A 204 14.50 1.95 10.09
N ALA A 205 13.78 2.79 10.84
CA ALA A 205 13.54 2.57 12.26
C ALA A 205 12.61 1.38 12.53
N VAL A 206 11.58 1.18 11.69
CA VAL A 206 10.70 0.01 11.77
C VAL A 206 11.46 -1.26 11.40
N ALA A 207 12.26 -1.22 10.32
CA ALA A 207 13.07 -2.36 9.91
C ALA A 207 14.09 -2.74 11.00
N GLU A 208 14.73 -1.76 11.62
CA GLU A 208 15.64 -1.98 12.75
C GLU A 208 14.95 -2.65 13.94
N ALA A 209 13.78 -2.16 14.32
CA ALA A 209 12.98 -2.76 15.39
C ALA A 209 12.55 -4.21 15.07
N ALA A 210 12.12 -4.47 13.84
CA ALA A 210 11.72 -5.80 13.39
C ALA A 210 12.90 -6.77 13.35
N CYS A 211 14.05 -6.36 12.80
CA CYS A 211 15.26 -7.16 12.78
C CYS A 211 15.74 -7.51 14.20
N ALA A 212 15.72 -6.55 15.12
CA ALA A 212 16.09 -6.79 16.52
C ALA A 212 15.15 -7.81 17.21
N ALA A 213 13.89 -7.90 16.76
CA ALA A 213 12.91 -8.86 17.23
C ALA A 213 12.90 -10.20 16.44
N GLY A 214 13.77 -10.36 15.44
CA GLY A 214 13.80 -11.55 14.57
C GLY A 214 12.60 -11.67 13.63
N ILE A 215 11.92 -10.56 13.32
CA ILE A 215 10.73 -10.52 12.46
C ILE A 215 11.15 -10.19 11.02
N PRO A 216 10.70 -10.96 10.01
CA PRO A 216 11.04 -10.69 8.62
C PRO A 216 10.41 -9.38 8.12
N VAL A 217 11.20 -8.63 7.35
CA VAL A 217 10.81 -7.35 6.73
C VAL A 217 10.82 -7.48 5.22
N PHE A 218 9.72 -7.08 4.59
CA PHE A 218 9.56 -7.00 3.14
C PHE A 218 9.37 -5.54 2.75
N GLN A 219 10.23 -5.05 1.86
CA GLN A 219 10.17 -3.70 1.35
C GLN A 219 9.72 -3.72 -0.11
N ASP A 220 8.54 -3.16 -0.38
CA ASP A 220 8.15 -2.74 -1.72
C ASP A 220 9.00 -1.51 -2.10
N VAL A 221 9.80 -1.63 -3.16
CA VAL A 221 10.65 -0.53 -3.62
C VAL A 221 9.92 0.44 -4.58
N GLY A 222 8.64 0.19 -4.85
CA GLY A 222 7.77 1.10 -5.58
C GLY A 222 7.37 2.32 -4.73
N GLY A 223 7.17 3.45 -5.41
CA GLY A 223 6.84 4.74 -4.80
C GLY A 223 7.82 5.81 -5.29
N GLU A 224 8.44 6.53 -4.36
CA GLU A 224 9.49 7.50 -4.71
C GLU A 224 10.73 6.83 -5.32
N GLU A 225 11.14 7.31 -6.50
CA GLU A 225 12.41 6.95 -7.16
C GLU A 225 13.59 7.69 -6.50
N ARG A 226 13.89 7.37 -5.24
CA ARG A 226 15.10 7.81 -4.55
C ARG A 226 16.09 6.66 -4.37
N PRO A 227 17.38 6.89 -4.09
CA PRO A 227 18.29 5.80 -3.68
C PRO A 227 17.77 5.11 -2.41
N ILE A 228 17.90 3.79 -2.34
CA ILE A 228 17.61 3.04 -1.11
C ILE A 228 18.82 3.18 -0.19
N SER A 229 18.60 3.44 1.10
CA SER A 229 19.71 3.61 2.04
C SER A 229 20.40 2.28 2.33
N ASP A 230 21.72 2.32 2.54
CA ASP A 230 22.47 1.10 2.90
C ASP A 230 21.97 0.46 4.20
N ALA A 231 21.41 1.27 5.11
CA ALA A 231 20.82 0.80 6.36
C ALA A 231 19.64 -0.14 6.08
N LEU A 232 18.77 0.23 5.14
CA LEU A 232 17.65 -0.60 4.71
C LEU A 232 18.14 -1.82 3.91
N LEU A 233 19.13 -1.63 3.02
CA LEU A 233 19.66 -2.73 2.20
C LEU A 233 20.29 -3.85 3.04
N ARG A 234 20.96 -3.51 4.14
CA ARG A 234 21.58 -4.49 5.06
C ARG A 234 20.57 -5.22 5.94
N ARG A 235 19.36 -4.69 6.09
CA ARG A 235 18.33 -5.17 7.03
C ARG A 235 17.12 -5.79 6.34
N GLY A 236 16.89 -5.47 5.07
CA GLY A 236 15.84 -6.10 4.27
C GLY A 236 16.14 -7.59 4.11
N GLY A 237 15.30 -8.43 4.72
CA GLY A 237 15.40 -9.89 4.58
C GLY A 237 15.24 -10.31 3.11
N GLU A 238 14.41 -9.59 2.35
CA GLU A 238 14.27 -9.65 0.90
C GLU A 238 13.86 -8.26 0.38
N LEU A 239 14.68 -7.65 -0.48
CA LEU A 239 14.35 -6.41 -1.21
C LEU A 239 13.71 -6.80 -2.55
N TRP A 240 12.56 -6.23 -2.89
CA TRP A 240 11.83 -6.63 -4.09
C TRP A 240 11.61 -5.46 -5.07
N PRO A 241 11.89 -5.64 -6.38
CA PRO A 241 11.72 -4.62 -7.42
C PRO A 241 10.27 -4.22 -7.69
#